data_AF-A0A960VV09-F1
#
_entry.id   AF-A0A960VV09-F1
#
_cell.length_a   1.000
_cell.length_b   1.000
_cell.length_c   1.000
_cell.angle_alpha   90.00
_cell.angle_beta   90.00
_cell.angle_gamma   90.00
#
_symmetry.space_group_name_H-M   'P 1'
#
loop_
_entity.id
_entity.type
_entity.pdbx_description
1 polymer ?
#
loop_
_entity_poly.entity_id
_entity_poly.type
_entity_poly.pdbx_seq_one_letter_code
_entity_poly.pdbx_strand_id
1 'polypeptide(L)'
;MSKYYKKSIEETGRFCRYRLLNAIAARYGYYIVTGHHTKDYMESMFINLIRGTGLQGLQTLKIFQNKVFRPLLKFSIEDMKQIFENEKWTIFEDESNSNNHYLRNRIRHKILPFFLEEGLNPDKVYSNFHGSEDDLWGASTQINQNPSYLVIHRNTILRVTINSLKKLVDFHLEILKLHPIKRQFLLELQSLLNLGEAFTHRNSEIIFWKSKKSDIFLIPHYSMSLQKAIFRYDSNILRVFWNGNEYKTENKYEVLGFSPGLKIYNGKFHKEVSEVFRENNIPVVVRKNIPILSENKNPICVLLSLWDSRLRNYP
;
A
#
# COMPACT_ATOMS: atom_id res chain seq x y z
N MET A 1 13.39 -0.11 34.59
CA MET A 1 13.81 0.42 33.26
C MET A 1 13.74 1.95 33.16
N SER A 2 12.69 2.65 33.62
CA SER A 2 12.58 4.13 33.47
C SER A 2 13.71 4.92 34.15
N LYS A 3 14.12 4.52 35.38
CA LYS A 3 15.28 5.09 36.09
C LYS A 3 16.62 4.92 35.34
N TYR A 4 16.76 3.86 34.55
CA TYR A 4 17.96 3.57 33.76
C TYR A 4 18.07 4.48 32.52
N TYR A 5 16.94 4.83 31.90
CA TYR A 5 16.90 5.69 30.71
C TYR A 5 16.68 7.18 31.00
N LYS A 6 16.51 7.59 32.27
CA LYS A 6 16.17 8.96 32.70
C LYS A 6 14.97 9.54 31.91
N LYS A 7 13.96 8.72 31.65
CA LYS A 7 12.77 9.05 30.86
C LYS A 7 11.49 8.77 31.63
N SER A 8 10.38 9.39 31.22
CA SER A 8 9.07 9.03 31.76
C SER A 8 8.72 7.56 31.46
N ILE A 9 7.73 7.00 32.16
CA ILE A 9 7.27 5.62 31.90
C ILE A 9 6.77 5.50 30.45
N GLU A 10 6.03 6.49 29.96
CA GLU A 10 5.50 6.55 28.58
C GLU A 10 6.63 6.61 27.54
N GLU A 11 7.63 7.46 27.77
CA GLU A 11 8.80 7.58 26.87
C GLU A 11 9.63 6.30 26.86
N THR A 12 9.76 5.64 28.01
CA THR A 12 10.45 4.35 28.13
C THR A 12 9.67 3.25 27.39
N GLY A 13 8.36 3.19 27.58
CA GLY A 13 7.49 2.23 26.88
C GLY A 13 7.52 2.43 25.37
N ARG A 14 7.42 3.68 24.90
CA ARG A 14 7.56 4.03 23.48
C ARG A 14 8.91 3.59 22.93
N PHE A 15 10.00 3.86 23.64
CA PHE A 15 11.35 3.44 23.24
C PHE A 15 11.46 1.91 23.11
N CYS A 16 11.04 1.16 24.12
CA CYS A 16 11.08 -0.31 24.10
C CYS A 16 10.23 -0.89 22.97
N ARG A 17 9.01 -0.35 22.75
CA ARG A 17 8.12 -0.77 21.67
C ARG A 17 8.76 -0.59 20.30
N TYR A 18 9.27 0.61 20.00
CA TYR A 18 9.91 0.87 18.72
C TYR A 18 11.20 0.08 18.54
N ARG A 19 11.99 -0.14 19.60
CA ARG A 19 13.18 -1.01 19.53
C ARG A 19 12.82 -2.43 19.10
N LEU A 20 11.77 -3.01 19.69
CA LEU A 20 11.29 -4.35 19.32
C LEU A 20 10.75 -4.39 17.89
N LEU A 21 9.87 -3.45 17.53
CA LEU A 21 9.27 -3.40 16.19
C LEU A 21 10.33 -3.21 15.10
N ASN A 22 11.34 -2.37 15.33
CA ASN A 22 12.44 -2.18 14.39
C ASN A 22 13.27 -3.45 14.19
N ALA A 23 13.51 -4.23 15.25
CA ALA A 23 14.23 -5.50 15.15
C ALA A 23 13.45 -6.52 14.29
N ILE A 24 12.12 -6.60 14.49
CA ILE A 24 11.25 -7.47 13.68
C ILE A 24 11.24 -7.00 12.22
N ALA A 25 11.04 -5.70 11.99
CA ALA A 25 11.02 -5.11 10.66
C ALA A 25 12.33 -5.36 9.90
N ALA A 26 13.48 -5.21 10.55
CA ALA A 26 14.79 -5.48 9.96
C ALA A 26 14.97 -6.97 9.60
N ARG A 27 14.53 -7.89 10.47
CA ARG A 27 14.68 -9.34 10.25
C ARG A 27 13.91 -9.85 9.03
N TYR A 28 12.72 -9.31 8.77
CA TYR A 28 11.83 -9.81 7.72
C TYR A 28 11.69 -8.86 6.52
N GLY A 29 12.39 -7.72 6.52
CA GLY A 29 12.29 -6.71 5.46
C GLY A 29 10.94 -6.00 5.43
N TYR A 30 10.28 -5.85 6.58
CA TYR A 30 8.96 -5.23 6.69
C TYR A 30 9.01 -3.74 7.04
N TYR A 31 7.89 -3.07 6.82
CA TYR A 31 7.63 -1.71 7.30
C TYR A 31 6.77 -1.76 8.56
N ILE A 32 6.92 -0.76 9.42
CA ILE A 32 6.08 -0.58 10.61
C ILE A 32 4.93 0.35 10.22
N VAL A 33 3.69 -0.12 10.30
CA VAL A 33 2.51 0.73 10.06
C VAL A 33 1.91 1.13 11.41
N THR A 34 1.60 2.41 11.58
CA THR A 34 0.98 2.93 12.82
C THR A 34 -0.25 3.75 12.52
N GLY A 35 -1.25 3.68 13.40
CA GLY A 35 -2.51 4.42 13.28
C GLY A 35 -2.46 5.87 13.76
N HIS A 36 -1.34 6.58 13.54
CA HIS A 36 -1.27 8.00 13.91
C HIS A 36 -2.10 8.83 12.93
N HIS A 37 -2.91 9.73 13.48
CA HIS A 37 -3.75 10.67 12.72
C HIS A 37 -3.40 12.13 13.06
N THR A 38 -4.07 13.10 12.41
CA THR A 38 -3.75 14.52 12.51
C THR A 38 -3.93 15.11 13.92
N LYS A 39 -4.76 14.52 14.79
CA LYS A 39 -4.78 14.92 16.22
C LYS A 39 -3.50 14.52 16.97
N ASP A 40 -2.89 13.37 16.66
CA ASP A 40 -1.60 12.97 17.26
C ASP A 40 -0.47 13.89 16.82
N TYR A 41 -0.56 14.36 15.57
CA TYR A 41 0.29 15.41 15.05
C TYR A 41 0.13 16.69 15.84
N MET A 42 -1.09 17.18 16.06
CA MET A 42 -1.32 18.37 16.88
C MET A 42 -0.78 18.22 18.31
N GLU A 43 -0.99 17.07 18.95
CA GLU A 43 -0.39 16.79 20.26
C GLU A 43 1.13 16.91 20.25
N SER A 44 1.78 16.29 19.26
CA SER A 44 3.24 16.32 19.12
C SER A 44 3.75 17.73 18.82
N MET A 45 3.05 18.46 17.95
CA MET A 45 3.33 19.85 17.60
C MET A 45 3.24 20.75 18.84
N PHE A 46 2.18 20.66 19.63
CA PHE A 46 2.04 21.44 20.87
C PHE A 46 3.11 21.11 21.91
N ILE A 47 3.46 19.83 22.08
CA ILE A 47 4.56 19.44 22.99
C ILE A 47 5.86 20.12 22.56
N ASN A 48 6.17 20.12 21.27
CA ASN A 48 7.39 20.72 20.75
C ASN A 48 7.37 22.25 20.85
N LEU A 49 6.22 22.88 20.60
CA LEU A 49 6.03 24.32 20.80
C LEU A 49 6.30 24.72 22.26
N ILE A 50 5.72 24.00 23.22
CA ILE A 50 5.93 24.26 24.67
C ILE A 50 7.41 24.11 25.06
N ARG A 51 8.13 23.17 24.44
CA ARG A 51 9.56 22.93 24.70
C ARG A 51 10.49 23.94 24.00
N GLY A 52 9.95 24.82 23.16
CA GLY A 52 10.72 25.70 22.29
C GLY A 52 11.26 24.94 21.08
N THR A 53 10.71 25.21 19.90
CA THR A 53 11.18 24.61 18.65
C THR A 53 11.13 25.61 17.49
N GLY A 54 12.01 25.42 16.50
CA GLY A 54 11.86 26.01 15.17
C GLY A 54 10.96 25.18 14.25
N LEU A 55 10.90 25.57 12.97
CA LEU A 55 10.07 24.95 11.92
C LEU A 55 10.21 23.42 11.86
N GLN A 56 11.42 22.89 12.02
CA GLN A 56 11.67 21.44 11.98
C GLN A 56 10.88 20.66 13.03
N GLY A 57 10.68 21.21 14.22
CA GLY A 57 9.86 20.56 15.25
C GLY A 57 8.36 20.82 15.11
N LEU A 58 7.94 21.62 14.12
CA LEU A 58 6.55 21.67 13.67
C LEU A 58 6.28 20.60 12.60
N GLN A 59 7.27 20.23 11.79
CA GLN A 59 7.18 19.17 10.77
C GLN A 59 7.34 17.76 11.36
N THR A 60 6.66 17.48 12.48
CA THR A 60 6.72 16.17 13.14
C THR A 60 5.76 15.15 12.54
N LEU A 61 5.99 13.87 12.83
CA LEU A 61 5.12 12.77 12.41
C LEU A 61 4.90 12.74 10.89
N LYS A 62 5.98 12.82 10.10
CA LYS A 62 5.91 12.60 8.64
C LYS A 62 5.20 11.28 8.30
N ILE A 63 4.53 11.25 7.15
CA ILE A 63 3.79 10.08 6.64
C ILE A 63 4.70 8.86 6.59
N PHE A 64 5.92 9.04 6.10
CA PHE A 64 6.93 8.01 6.12
C PHE A 64 8.22 8.54 6.74
N GLN A 65 8.72 7.84 7.76
CA GLN A 65 10.01 8.17 8.38
C GLN A 65 10.61 6.96 9.06
N ASN A 66 11.89 6.68 8.85
CA ASN A 66 12.62 5.61 9.53
C ASN A 66 11.91 4.23 9.46
N LYS A 67 11.42 3.85 8.26
CA LYS A 67 10.62 2.64 8.00
C LYS A 67 9.26 2.57 8.74
N VAL A 68 8.81 3.68 9.32
CA VAL A 68 7.48 3.82 9.91
C VAL A 68 6.56 4.57 8.96
N PHE A 69 5.45 3.92 8.58
CA PHE A 69 4.40 4.45 7.73
C PHE A 69 3.15 4.81 8.55
N ARG A 70 2.58 6.00 8.30
CA ARG A 70 1.45 6.60 9.01
C ARG A 70 0.35 7.00 8.02
N PRO A 71 -0.37 6.03 7.43
CA PRO A 71 -1.32 6.30 6.36
C PRO A 71 -2.49 7.19 6.81
N LEU A 72 -2.90 7.12 8.08
CA LEU A 72 -4.05 7.85 8.60
C LEU A 72 -3.85 9.37 8.65
N LEU A 73 -2.64 9.89 8.43
CA LEU A 73 -2.38 11.33 8.33
C LEU A 73 -2.90 11.95 7.02
N LYS A 74 -3.22 11.14 6.00
CA LYS A 74 -3.84 11.61 4.74
C LYS A 74 -5.37 11.64 4.80
N PHE A 75 -5.97 11.10 5.86
CA PHE A 75 -7.41 10.98 6.01
C PHE A 75 -7.90 11.91 7.11
N SER A 76 -9.06 12.55 6.91
CA SER A 76 -9.59 13.45 7.92
C SER A 76 -10.18 12.69 9.10
N ILE A 77 -10.36 13.40 10.20
CA ILE A 77 -11.02 12.87 11.39
C ILE A 77 -12.44 12.38 11.05
N GLU A 78 -13.15 13.10 10.18
CA GLU A 78 -14.49 12.75 9.71
C GLU A 78 -14.47 11.47 8.85
N ASP A 79 -13.48 11.32 7.96
CA ASP A 79 -13.30 10.09 7.16
C ASP A 79 -13.16 8.87 8.09
N MET A 80 -12.36 9.01 9.16
CA MET A 80 -12.16 7.94 10.13
C MET A 80 -13.41 7.65 10.96
N LYS A 81 -14.10 8.68 11.50
CA LYS A 81 -15.33 8.51 12.30
C LYS A 81 -16.39 7.73 11.54
N GLN A 82 -16.61 8.08 10.28
CA GLN A 82 -17.59 7.40 9.44
C GLN A 82 -17.28 5.90 9.28
N ILE A 83 -16.00 5.54 9.16
CA ILE A 83 -15.59 4.13 9.10
C ILE A 83 -15.86 3.43 10.45
N PHE A 84 -15.48 4.04 11.57
CA PHE A 84 -15.68 3.45 12.89
C PHE A 84 -17.17 3.22 13.23
N GLU A 85 -18.03 4.17 12.91
CA GLU A 85 -19.48 4.06 13.13
C GLU A 85 -20.11 2.92 12.32
N ASN A 86 -19.63 2.71 11.09
CA ASN A 86 -20.13 1.64 10.21
C ASN A 86 -19.69 0.23 10.64
N GLU A 87 -18.50 0.10 11.24
CA GLU A 87 -17.90 -1.20 11.50
C GLU A 87 -18.19 -1.79 12.90
N LYS A 88 -18.73 -0.98 13.83
CA LYS A 88 -19.04 -1.38 15.22
C LYS A 88 -17.88 -2.11 15.92
N TRP A 89 -16.64 -1.67 15.70
CA TRP A 89 -15.48 -2.28 16.35
C TRP A 89 -15.49 -2.04 17.85
N THR A 90 -15.18 -3.08 18.63
CA THR A 90 -14.92 -2.93 20.06
C THR A 90 -13.56 -2.27 20.25
N ILE A 91 -13.55 -1.05 20.76
CA ILE A 91 -12.32 -0.31 21.07
C ILE A 91 -11.94 -0.63 22.52
N PHE A 92 -10.69 -1.04 22.72
CA PHE A 92 -10.13 -1.15 24.06
C PHE A 92 -9.61 0.21 24.50
N GLU A 93 -10.24 0.79 25.52
CA GLU A 93 -9.78 2.03 26.15
C GLU A 93 -8.82 1.70 27.30
N ASP A 94 -7.57 2.16 27.20
CA ASP A 94 -6.59 2.05 28.28
C ASP A 94 -6.91 3.07 29.39
N GLU A 95 -7.05 2.61 30.64
CA GLU A 95 -7.36 3.44 31.81
C GLU A 95 -6.38 4.60 31.99
N SER A 96 -5.11 4.41 31.61
CA SER A 96 -4.06 5.45 31.70
C SER A 96 -4.32 6.65 30.79
N ASN A 97 -5.18 6.51 29.76
CA ASN A 97 -5.58 7.61 28.89
C ASN A 97 -6.40 8.68 29.61
N SER A 98 -7.05 8.34 30.73
CA SER A 98 -7.82 9.30 31.54
C SER A 98 -6.95 10.16 32.47
N ASN A 99 -5.69 9.77 32.67
CA ASN A 99 -4.82 10.40 33.67
C ASN A 99 -4.11 11.66 33.14
N ASN A 100 -4.47 12.83 33.67
CA ASN A 100 -3.89 14.14 33.29
C ASN A 100 -2.48 14.43 33.87
N HIS A 101 -1.84 13.47 34.54
CA HIS A 101 -0.47 13.61 35.02
C HIS A 101 0.53 13.84 33.87
N TYR A 102 0.30 13.22 32.71
CA TYR A 102 1.16 13.35 31.54
C TYR A 102 0.83 14.59 30.71
N LEU A 103 1.86 15.32 30.27
CA LEU A 103 1.70 16.53 29.43
C LEU A 103 0.86 16.24 28.18
N ARG A 104 1.08 15.08 27.55
CA ARG A 104 0.33 14.67 26.36
C ARG A 104 -1.16 14.52 26.62
N ASN A 105 -1.54 13.90 27.74
CA ASN A 105 -2.94 13.75 28.14
C ASN A 105 -3.58 15.11 28.45
N ARG A 106 -2.85 16.03 29.10
CA ARG A 106 -3.35 17.41 29.29
C ARG A 106 -3.59 18.12 27.96
N ILE A 107 -2.68 17.96 27.00
CA ILE A 107 -2.88 18.53 25.67
C ILE A 107 -4.13 17.93 25.01
N ARG A 108 -4.26 16.61 25.01
CA ARG A 108 -5.41 15.90 24.42
C ARG A 108 -6.75 16.29 25.02
N HIS A 109 -6.83 16.43 26.35
CA HIS A 109 -8.10 16.61 27.07
C HIS A 109 -8.46 18.05 27.37
N LYS A 110 -7.49 18.97 27.40
CA LYS A 110 -7.73 20.37 27.78
C LYS A 110 -7.38 21.35 26.67
N ILE A 111 -6.22 21.20 26.04
CA ILE A 111 -5.70 22.22 25.12
C ILE A 111 -6.26 22.02 23.71
N LEU A 112 -6.09 20.82 23.14
CA LEU A 112 -6.55 20.53 21.79
C LEU A 112 -8.06 20.75 21.61
N PRO A 113 -8.95 20.29 22.54
CA PRO A 113 -10.38 20.54 22.40
C PRO A 113 -10.72 22.03 22.33
N PHE A 114 -10.12 22.85 23.20
CA PHE A 114 -10.29 24.30 23.17
C PHE A 114 -9.93 24.91 21.80
N PHE A 115 -8.76 24.55 21.24
CA PHE A 115 -8.39 25.04 19.91
C PHE A 115 -9.33 24.56 18.80
N LEU A 116 -9.85 23.33 18.90
CA LEU A 116 -10.83 22.82 17.93
C LEU A 116 -12.15 23.63 17.98
N GLU A 117 -12.60 24.01 19.17
CA GLU A 117 -13.78 24.87 19.37
C GLU A 117 -13.57 26.27 18.76
N GLU A 118 -12.36 26.82 18.87
CA GLU A 118 -11.96 28.08 18.24
C GLU A 118 -11.75 27.98 16.71
N GLY A 119 -11.99 26.82 16.11
CA GLY A 119 -11.94 26.62 14.66
C GLY A 119 -10.60 26.11 14.11
N LEU A 120 -9.68 25.64 14.96
CA LEU A 120 -8.49 24.93 14.50
C LEU A 120 -8.88 23.67 13.72
N ASN A 121 -8.31 23.51 12.52
CA ASN A 121 -8.50 22.31 11.71
C ASN A 121 -7.18 21.52 11.63
N PRO A 122 -7.07 20.36 12.32
CA PRO A 122 -5.84 19.56 12.35
C PRO A 122 -5.34 19.15 10.97
N ASP A 123 -6.25 18.85 10.05
CA ASP A 123 -5.90 18.38 8.70
C ASP A 123 -5.27 19.50 7.87
N LYS A 124 -5.84 20.71 7.95
CA LYS A 124 -5.28 21.92 7.30
C LYS A 124 -3.92 22.29 7.89
N VAL A 125 -3.78 22.22 9.21
CA VAL A 125 -2.49 22.49 9.86
C VAL A 125 -1.46 21.47 9.38
N TYR A 126 -1.79 20.18 9.41
CA TYR A 126 -0.89 19.13 8.93
C TYR A 126 -0.46 19.36 7.47
N SER A 127 -1.41 19.63 6.57
CA SER A 127 -1.11 19.86 5.15
C SER A 127 -0.22 21.07 4.91
N ASN A 128 -0.35 22.13 5.70
CA ASN A 128 0.46 23.34 5.57
C ASN A 128 1.93 23.10 5.93
N PHE A 129 2.21 22.19 6.85
CA PHE A 129 3.58 21.87 7.28
C PHE A 129 4.19 20.68 6.53
N HIS A 130 3.38 19.84 5.85
CA HIS A 130 3.80 18.58 5.19
C HIS A 130 3.40 18.47 3.71
N GLY A 131 3.18 19.61 3.04
CA GLY A 131 2.61 19.66 1.69
C GLY A 131 3.57 19.34 0.53
N SER A 132 4.86 19.09 0.78
CA SER A 132 5.83 18.81 -0.30
C SER A 132 5.95 17.31 -0.59
N GLU A 133 6.07 16.96 -1.88
CA GLU A 133 6.22 15.58 -2.40
C GLU A 133 7.35 14.77 -1.72
N ASP A 134 8.37 15.46 -1.20
CA ASP A 134 9.49 14.87 -0.46
C ASP A 134 9.09 14.15 0.84
N ASP A 135 7.89 14.37 1.39
CA ASP A 135 7.48 13.78 2.67
C ASP A 135 6.91 12.36 2.59
N LEU A 136 6.52 11.88 1.40
CA LEU A 136 6.02 10.52 1.24
C LEU A 136 7.12 9.47 1.27
N TRP A 137 8.26 9.80 0.68
CA TRP A 137 9.37 8.87 0.51
C TRP A 137 10.59 9.30 1.34
N GLY A 138 10.67 10.57 1.73
CA GLY A 138 11.88 11.15 2.28
C GLY A 138 12.99 11.17 1.22
N ALA A 139 13.89 12.15 1.27
CA ALA A 139 15.05 12.26 0.40
C ALA A 139 16.05 11.05 0.47
N SER A 140 15.70 9.96 1.17
CA SER A 140 16.59 8.83 1.48
C SER A 140 16.00 7.44 1.28
N THR A 141 14.74 7.27 0.81
CA THR A 141 14.30 5.93 0.44
C THR A 141 14.88 5.52 -0.90
N GLN A 142 15.94 4.72 -0.82
CA GLN A 142 16.39 3.80 -1.85
C GLN A 142 15.32 2.73 -2.14
N ILE A 143 14.08 3.12 -2.43
CA ILE A 143 13.16 2.22 -3.11
C ILE A 143 13.61 2.27 -4.56
N ASN A 144 14.57 1.40 -4.87
CA ASN A 144 15.27 1.40 -6.15
C ASN A 144 14.34 1.15 -7.35
N GLN A 145 13.08 0.73 -7.14
CA GLN A 145 12.07 0.58 -8.18
C GLN A 145 10.66 0.84 -7.60
N ASN A 146 9.86 1.68 -8.27
CA ASN A 146 8.45 1.85 -7.95
C ASN A 146 7.71 0.50 -8.09
N PRO A 147 6.69 0.21 -7.26
CA PRO A 147 5.98 -1.06 -7.36
C PRO A 147 5.24 -1.18 -8.70
N SER A 148 5.25 -2.37 -9.28
CA SER A 148 4.60 -2.66 -10.56
C SER A 148 3.09 -2.55 -10.54
N TYR A 149 2.48 -2.62 -9.36
CA TYR A 149 1.07 -2.35 -9.12
C TYR A 149 0.81 -2.10 -7.64
N LEU A 150 -0.34 -1.48 -7.34
CA LEU A 150 -0.93 -1.47 -6.00
C LEU A 150 -2.31 -2.12 -6.05
N VAL A 151 -2.84 -2.48 -4.88
CA VAL A 151 -4.17 -3.08 -4.75
C VAL A 151 -4.98 -2.32 -3.73
N ILE A 152 -6.19 -1.92 -4.08
CA ILE A 152 -7.18 -1.40 -3.13
C ILE A 152 -8.23 -2.46 -2.88
N HIS A 153 -8.39 -2.83 -1.61
CA HIS A 153 -9.33 -3.85 -1.20
C HIS A 153 -10.78 -3.42 -1.50
N ARG A 154 -11.54 -4.31 -2.15
CA ARG A 154 -12.89 -3.98 -2.66
C ARG A 154 -13.85 -3.53 -1.57
N ASN A 155 -13.74 -4.12 -0.37
CA ASN A 155 -14.64 -3.78 0.74
C ASN A 155 -14.34 -2.37 1.27
N THR A 156 -13.11 -1.88 1.15
CA THR A 156 -12.76 -0.52 1.59
C THR A 156 -13.51 0.51 0.75
N ILE A 157 -13.62 0.29 -0.56
CA ILE A 157 -14.23 1.26 -1.48
C ILE A 157 -15.75 1.31 -1.36
N LEU A 158 -16.39 0.16 -1.15
CA LEU A 158 -17.85 0.08 -1.00
C LEU A 158 -18.36 0.74 0.30
N ARG A 159 -17.47 1.14 1.21
CA ARG A 159 -17.79 1.61 2.56
C ARG A 159 -17.43 3.08 2.80
N VAL A 160 -16.99 3.79 1.77
CA VAL A 160 -16.50 5.17 1.88
C VAL A 160 -17.27 6.11 0.97
N THR A 161 -17.31 7.40 1.34
CA THR A 161 -17.90 8.44 0.47
C THR A 161 -17.06 8.63 -0.79
N ILE A 162 -17.64 9.29 -1.80
CA ILE A 162 -16.91 9.64 -3.02
C ILE A 162 -15.67 10.51 -2.76
N ASN A 163 -15.72 11.37 -1.73
CA ASN A 163 -14.60 12.23 -1.35
C ASN A 163 -13.48 11.41 -0.70
N SER A 164 -13.82 10.52 0.22
CA SER A 164 -12.87 9.61 0.86
C SER A 164 -12.29 8.61 -0.15
N LEU A 165 -13.09 8.14 -1.12
CA LEU A 165 -12.62 7.33 -2.25
C LEU A 165 -11.59 8.09 -3.08
N LYS A 166 -11.85 9.37 -3.41
CA LYS A 166 -10.88 10.20 -4.10
C LYS A 166 -9.56 10.29 -3.34
N LYS A 167 -9.60 10.61 -2.04
CA LYS A 167 -8.40 10.68 -1.19
C LYS A 167 -7.64 9.35 -1.18
N LEU A 168 -8.36 8.24 -1.06
CA LEU A 168 -7.77 6.89 -1.07
C LEU A 168 -7.07 6.61 -2.39
N VAL A 169 -7.73 6.85 -3.52
CA VAL A 169 -7.16 6.61 -4.85
C VAL A 169 -5.97 7.55 -5.10
N ASP A 170 -6.13 8.85 -4.86
CA ASP A 170 -5.06 9.83 -5.04
C ASP A 170 -3.84 9.47 -4.20
N PHE A 171 -4.03 9.00 -2.95
CA PHE A 171 -2.92 8.56 -2.11
C PHE A 171 -2.18 7.35 -2.70
N HIS A 172 -2.89 6.38 -3.29
CA HIS A 172 -2.25 5.27 -3.98
C HIS A 172 -1.50 5.73 -5.24
N LEU A 173 -2.03 6.73 -5.96
CA LEU A 173 -1.34 7.32 -7.10
C LEU A 173 -0.08 8.09 -6.68
N GLU A 174 -0.14 8.80 -5.56
CA GLU A 174 0.99 9.51 -4.96
C GLU A 174 2.13 8.53 -4.59
N ILE A 175 1.79 7.37 -4.03
CA ILE A 175 2.74 6.27 -3.78
C ILE A 175 3.37 5.78 -5.09
N LEU A 176 2.59 5.72 -6.17
CA LEU A 176 3.07 5.38 -7.52
C LEU A 176 3.76 6.55 -8.25
N LYS A 177 3.91 7.72 -7.61
CA LYS A 177 4.44 8.95 -8.23
C LYS A 177 3.66 9.37 -9.48
N LEU A 178 2.34 9.28 -9.40
CA LEU A 178 1.40 9.65 -10.46
C LEU A 178 0.50 10.81 -10.03
N HIS A 179 -0.12 11.48 -11.01
CA HIS A 179 -0.98 12.62 -10.73
C HIS A 179 -2.33 12.20 -10.12
N PRO A 180 -2.95 13.05 -9.28
CA PRO A 180 -4.31 12.83 -8.77
C PRO A 180 -5.35 12.62 -9.88
N ILE A 181 -6.37 11.80 -9.61
CA ILE A 181 -7.43 11.57 -10.60
C ILE A 181 -8.36 12.78 -10.74
N LYS A 182 -8.76 13.06 -12.00
CA LYS A 182 -9.77 14.06 -12.32
C LYS A 182 -11.16 13.63 -11.81
N ARG A 183 -12.02 14.60 -11.52
CA ARG A 183 -13.39 14.37 -11.04
C ARG A 183 -14.20 13.47 -11.99
N GLN A 184 -14.10 13.68 -13.29
CA GLN A 184 -14.83 12.88 -14.28
C GLN A 184 -14.45 11.39 -14.21
N PHE A 185 -13.14 11.10 -14.16
CA PHE A 185 -12.61 9.74 -14.02
C PHE A 185 -13.08 9.07 -12.72
N LEU A 186 -13.14 9.83 -11.62
CA LEU A 186 -13.65 9.33 -10.34
C LEU A 186 -15.12 8.92 -10.42
N LEU A 187 -15.97 9.72 -11.09
CA LEU A 187 -17.40 9.43 -11.24
C LEU A 187 -17.62 8.19 -12.11
N GLU A 188 -16.85 8.05 -13.19
CA GLU A 188 -16.86 6.84 -14.05
C GLU A 188 -16.43 5.61 -13.26
N LEU A 189 -15.34 5.71 -12.50
CA LEU A 189 -14.87 4.64 -11.62
C LEU A 189 -15.93 4.24 -10.58
N GLN A 190 -16.60 5.22 -9.95
CA GLN A 190 -17.67 4.96 -8.99
C GLN A 190 -18.85 4.21 -9.64
N SER A 191 -19.26 4.63 -10.83
CA SER A 191 -20.32 3.94 -11.59
C SER A 191 -19.95 2.48 -11.86
N LEU A 192 -18.74 2.23 -12.34
CA LEU A 192 -18.24 0.87 -12.58
C LEU A 192 -18.20 0.01 -11.31
N LEU A 193 -17.85 0.61 -10.18
CA LEU A 193 -17.81 -0.08 -8.90
C LEU A 193 -19.19 -0.46 -8.38
N ASN A 194 -20.18 0.42 -8.58
CA ASN A 194 -21.57 0.19 -8.20
C ASN A 194 -22.22 -0.93 -9.02
N LEU A 195 -21.80 -1.13 -10.27
CA LEU A 195 -22.25 -2.28 -11.08
C LEU A 195 -21.80 -3.62 -10.50
N GLY A 196 -20.70 -3.65 -9.74
CA GLY A 196 -20.18 -4.88 -9.12
C GLY A 196 -19.61 -5.90 -10.12
N GLU A 197 -19.48 -5.54 -11.39
CA GLU A 197 -18.96 -6.40 -12.45
C GLU A 197 -17.46 -6.21 -12.71
N ALA A 198 -16.89 -7.07 -13.55
CA ALA A 198 -15.50 -6.91 -13.99
C ALA A 198 -15.35 -5.67 -14.88
N PHE A 199 -14.26 -4.92 -14.70
CA PHE A 199 -13.96 -3.76 -15.54
C PHE A 199 -12.46 -3.57 -15.76
N THR A 200 -12.15 -2.86 -16.85
CA THR A 200 -10.85 -2.24 -17.09
C THR A 200 -11.09 -0.79 -17.43
N HIS A 201 -10.57 0.13 -16.62
CA HIS A 201 -10.71 1.56 -16.82
C HIS A 201 -9.32 2.19 -16.75
N ARG A 202 -8.99 3.15 -17.61
CA ARG A 202 -7.62 3.66 -17.71
C ARG A 202 -7.58 5.13 -18.09
N ASN A 203 -6.56 5.83 -17.64
CA ASN A 203 -6.20 7.15 -18.13
C ASN A 203 -4.81 7.08 -18.82
N SER A 204 -4.18 8.24 -19.04
CA SER A 204 -2.86 8.35 -19.67
C SER A 204 -1.70 7.78 -18.84
N GLU A 205 -1.89 7.53 -17.54
CA GLU A 205 -0.81 7.13 -16.61
C GLU A 205 -1.02 5.75 -15.99
N ILE A 206 -2.27 5.32 -15.81
CA ILE A 206 -2.58 4.12 -15.03
C ILE A 206 -3.80 3.35 -15.56
N ILE A 207 -3.77 2.04 -15.31
CA ILE A 207 -4.86 1.10 -15.55
C ILE A 207 -5.45 0.66 -14.21
N PHE A 208 -6.75 0.84 -14.06
CA PHE A 208 -7.57 0.24 -13.02
C PHE A 208 -8.19 -1.03 -13.57
N TRP A 209 -7.94 -2.15 -12.90
CA TRP A 209 -8.52 -3.44 -13.29
C TRP A 209 -9.14 -4.13 -12.10
N LYS A 210 -10.32 -4.71 -12.31
CA LYS A 210 -10.99 -5.54 -11.32
C LYS A 210 -11.78 -6.65 -12.02
N SER A 211 -11.77 -7.85 -11.45
CA SER A 211 -12.74 -8.91 -11.76
C SER A 211 -13.96 -8.82 -10.84
N LYS A 212 -15.02 -9.58 -11.12
CA LYS A 212 -16.22 -9.62 -10.28
C LYS A 212 -15.94 -9.89 -8.80
N LYS A 213 -14.91 -10.69 -8.48
CA LYS A 213 -14.58 -11.09 -7.11
C LYS A 213 -13.29 -10.49 -6.56
N SER A 214 -12.41 -9.94 -7.40
CA SER A 214 -11.12 -9.43 -6.94
C SER A 214 -11.22 -8.04 -6.31
N ASP A 215 -10.12 -7.67 -5.67
CA ASP A 215 -9.78 -6.29 -5.38
C ASP A 215 -9.46 -5.50 -6.66
N ILE A 216 -9.26 -4.18 -6.50
CA ILE A 216 -8.89 -3.31 -7.60
C ILE A 216 -7.38 -3.25 -7.70
N PHE A 217 -6.86 -3.60 -8.87
CA PHE A 217 -5.46 -3.44 -9.23
C PHE A 217 -5.25 -2.08 -9.90
N LEU A 218 -4.22 -1.37 -9.44
CA LEU A 218 -3.77 -0.09 -9.94
C LEU A 218 -2.40 -0.33 -10.58
N ILE A 219 -2.35 -0.37 -11.91
CA ILE A 219 -1.18 -0.79 -12.68
C ILE A 219 -0.69 0.41 -13.50
N PRO A 220 0.40 1.09 -13.11
CA PRO A 220 0.93 2.21 -13.88
C PRO A 220 1.39 1.75 -15.27
N HIS A 221 1.28 2.60 -16.29
CA HIS A 221 1.70 2.25 -17.65
C HIS A 221 3.22 2.03 -17.77
N TYR A 222 4.01 2.62 -16.87
CA TYR A 222 5.45 2.36 -16.79
C TYR A 222 5.79 1.00 -16.17
N SER A 223 4.80 0.25 -15.66
CA SER A 223 5.02 -1.00 -14.94
C SER A 223 5.79 -2.04 -15.75
N MET A 224 6.79 -2.67 -15.14
CA MET A 224 7.56 -3.75 -15.75
C MET A 224 6.70 -4.98 -16.06
N SER A 225 5.56 -5.16 -15.40
CA SER A 225 4.62 -6.25 -15.72
C SER A 225 3.91 -6.07 -17.07
N LEU A 226 3.92 -4.85 -17.62
CA LEU A 226 3.35 -4.58 -18.93
C LEU A 226 4.34 -4.83 -20.07
N GLN A 227 5.61 -5.08 -19.75
CA GLN A 227 6.67 -5.39 -20.69
C GLN A 227 6.77 -6.90 -20.95
N LYS A 228 7.34 -7.28 -22.09
CA LYS A 228 7.64 -8.68 -22.41
C LYS A 228 8.76 -9.20 -21.51
N ALA A 229 8.68 -10.47 -21.17
CA ALA A 229 9.76 -11.15 -20.46
C ALA A 229 11.01 -11.28 -21.32
N ILE A 230 12.16 -11.23 -20.65
CA ILE A 230 13.48 -11.41 -21.25
C ILE A 230 14.00 -12.75 -20.75
N PHE A 231 14.63 -13.54 -21.60
CA PHE A 231 15.23 -14.80 -21.19
C PHE A 231 16.60 -15.00 -21.83
N ARG A 232 17.46 -15.75 -21.14
CA ARG A 232 18.83 -16.06 -21.56
C ARG A 232 19.16 -17.51 -21.25
N TYR A 233 19.93 -18.12 -22.14
CA TYR A 233 20.47 -19.46 -21.95
C TYR A 233 21.94 -19.33 -21.57
N ASP A 234 22.27 -19.76 -20.35
CA ASP A 234 23.64 -19.73 -19.81
C ASP A 234 24.07 -21.16 -19.48
N SER A 235 24.90 -21.76 -20.34
CA SER A 235 25.34 -23.17 -20.20
C SER A 235 24.13 -24.14 -20.10
N ASN A 236 23.85 -24.64 -18.89
CA ASN A 236 22.76 -25.59 -18.61
C ASN A 236 21.50 -24.95 -17.98
N ILE A 237 21.48 -23.62 -17.87
CA ILE A 237 20.41 -22.90 -17.16
C ILE A 237 19.69 -21.95 -18.12
N LEU A 238 18.36 -22.05 -18.16
CA LEU A 238 17.48 -21.02 -18.67
C LEU A 238 17.16 -20.04 -17.53
N ARG A 239 17.44 -18.76 -17.75
CA ARG A 239 17.05 -17.66 -16.86
C ARG A 239 15.94 -16.86 -17.51
N VAL A 240 14.83 -16.68 -16.79
CA VAL A 240 13.68 -15.89 -17.22
C VAL A 240 13.53 -14.69 -16.30
N PHE A 241 13.56 -13.49 -16.87
CA PHE A 241 13.45 -12.21 -16.19
C PHE A 241 12.13 -11.54 -16.59
N TRP A 242 11.29 -11.24 -15.60
CA TRP A 242 10.06 -10.51 -15.85
C TRP A 242 9.59 -9.79 -14.58
N ASN A 243 9.02 -8.59 -14.75
CA ASN A 243 8.47 -7.80 -13.64
C ASN A 243 9.47 -7.56 -12.49
N GLY A 244 10.75 -7.39 -12.81
CA GLY A 244 11.83 -7.21 -11.82
C GLY A 244 12.28 -8.50 -11.11
N ASN A 245 11.66 -9.65 -11.42
CA ASN A 245 11.95 -10.95 -10.81
C ASN A 245 12.72 -11.87 -11.78
N GLU A 246 13.45 -12.83 -11.22
CA GLU A 246 14.21 -13.86 -11.95
C GLU A 246 13.68 -15.26 -11.59
N TYR A 247 13.51 -16.12 -12.60
CA TYR A 247 13.24 -17.55 -12.45
C TYR A 247 14.32 -18.35 -13.19
N LYS A 248 14.78 -19.46 -12.60
CA LYS A 248 15.83 -20.32 -13.14
C LYS A 248 15.33 -21.74 -13.32
N THR A 249 15.65 -22.35 -14.45
CA THR A 249 15.32 -23.74 -14.75
C THR A 249 16.35 -24.34 -15.71
N GLU A 250 16.21 -25.62 -16.05
CA GLU A 250 17.06 -26.30 -17.03
C GLU A 250 16.91 -25.68 -18.43
N ASN A 251 18.00 -25.64 -19.20
CA ASN A 251 18.03 -25.09 -20.56
C ASN A 251 17.25 -25.90 -21.61
N LYS A 252 16.68 -27.06 -21.25
CA LYS A 252 15.83 -27.87 -22.14
C LYS A 252 14.44 -27.26 -22.39
N TYR A 253 14.04 -26.31 -21.55
CA TYR A 253 12.76 -25.63 -21.66
C TYR A 253 12.85 -24.38 -22.53
N GLU A 254 11.73 -24.02 -23.13
CA GLU A 254 11.53 -22.78 -23.89
C GLU A 254 10.54 -21.86 -23.17
N VAL A 255 10.51 -20.57 -23.54
CA VAL A 255 9.56 -19.59 -23.01
C VAL A 255 8.54 -19.20 -24.08
N LEU A 256 7.27 -19.45 -23.81
CA LEU A 256 6.14 -19.02 -24.62
C LEU A 256 5.45 -17.78 -24.02
N GLY A 257 4.88 -16.98 -24.91
CA GLY A 257 3.87 -15.98 -24.55
C GLY A 257 2.48 -16.60 -24.48
N PHE A 258 1.60 -15.99 -23.69
CA PHE A 258 0.21 -16.42 -23.61
C PHE A 258 -0.56 -16.14 -24.91
N SER A 259 -1.32 -17.13 -25.38
CA SER A 259 -2.35 -17.00 -26.40
C SER A 259 -3.66 -17.67 -25.93
N PRO A 260 -4.85 -17.17 -26.36
CA PRO A 260 -6.12 -17.83 -26.04
C PRO A 260 -6.15 -19.29 -26.51
N GLY A 261 -6.75 -20.17 -25.70
CA GLY A 261 -6.86 -21.61 -25.99
C GLY A 261 -5.65 -22.45 -25.57
N LEU A 262 -4.58 -21.82 -25.06
CA LEU A 262 -3.39 -22.51 -24.58
C LEU A 262 -3.70 -23.34 -23.32
N LYS A 263 -3.27 -24.60 -23.33
CA LYS A 263 -3.59 -25.61 -22.30
C LYS A 263 -2.32 -26.20 -21.72
N ILE A 264 -2.32 -26.43 -20.40
CA ILE A 264 -1.30 -27.20 -19.70
C ILE A 264 -1.90 -28.57 -19.36
N TYR A 265 -1.12 -29.63 -19.62
CA TYR A 265 -1.55 -31.01 -19.44
C TYR A 265 -0.83 -31.62 -18.24
N ASN A 266 -1.59 -32.23 -17.33
CA ASN A 266 -1.10 -33.00 -16.21
C ASN A 266 -1.68 -34.42 -16.29
N GLY A 267 -0.95 -35.30 -16.96
CA GLY A 267 -1.42 -36.65 -17.31
C GLY A 267 -2.65 -36.59 -18.21
N LYS A 268 -3.78 -37.12 -17.74
CA LYS A 268 -5.06 -37.10 -18.47
C LYS A 268 -5.86 -35.80 -18.28
N PHE A 269 -5.50 -34.99 -17.30
CA PHE A 269 -6.17 -33.73 -17.01
C PHE A 269 -5.50 -32.61 -17.78
N HIS A 270 -6.30 -31.62 -18.18
CA HIS A 270 -5.77 -30.39 -18.75
C HIS A 270 -6.48 -29.20 -18.14
N LYS A 271 -5.78 -28.07 -18.12
CA LYS A 271 -6.36 -26.79 -17.72
C LYS A 271 -5.98 -25.72 -18.71
N GLU A 272 -6.94 -24.88 -19.07
CA GLU A 272 -6.62 -23.70 -19.87
C GLU A 272 -5.82 -22.70 -19.04
N VAL A 273 -4.77 -22.13 -19.62
CA VAL A 273 -4.01 -21.06 -18.98
C VAL A 273 -4.90 -19.84 -18.69
N SER A 274 -5.92 -19.62 -19.53
CA SER A 274 -6.94 -18.59 -19.31
C SER A 274 -7.70 -18.79 -17.98
N GLU A 275 -7.92 -20.04 -17.58
CA GLU A 275 -8.58 -20.44 -16.35
C GLU A 275 -7.67 -20.27 -15.13
N VAL A 276 -6.41 -20.70 -15.25
CA VAL A 276 -5.36 -20.48 -14.24
C VAL A 276 -5.27 -19.00 -13.88
N PHE A 277 -5.27 -18.12 -14.89
CA PHE A 277 -5.25 -16.67 -14.66
C PHE A 277 -6.51 -16.13 -13.99
N ARG A 278 -7.70 -16.69 -14.29
CA ARG A 278 -8.96 -16.27 -13.65
C ARG A 278 -8.97 -16.65 -12.17
N GLU A 279 -8.58 -17.87 -11.83
CA GLU A 279 -8.56 -18.35 -10.45
C GLU A 279 -7.60 -17.56 -9.55
N ASN A 280 -6.47 -17.15 -10.12
CA ASN A 280 -5.45 -16.35 -9.42
C ASN A 280 -5.71 -14.83 -9.53
N ASN A 281 -6.88 -14.40 -10.03
CA ASN A 281 -7.26 -12.99 -10.20
C ASN A 281 -6.23 -12.14 -10.95
N ILE A 282 -5.58 -12.73 -11.97
CA ILE A 282 -4.54 -12.05 -12.73
C ILE A 282 -5.18 -10.99 -13.66
N PRO A 283 -4.73 -9.72 -13.61
CA PRO A 283 -5.24 -8.67 -14.47
C PRO A 283 -5.10 -8.99 -15.95
N VAL A 284 -6.17 -8.81 -16.73
CA VAL A 284 -6.22 -9.19 -18.16
C VAL A 284 -5.10 -8.53 -18.96
N VAL A 285 -4.76 -7.27 -18.64
CA VAL A 285 -3.70 -6.50 -19.31
C VAL A 285 -2.30 -7.05 -19.10
N VAL A 286 -2.09 -7.85 -18.04
CA VAL A 286 -0.80 -8.45 -17.68
C VAL A 286 -0.63 -9.85 -18.27
N ARG A 287 -1.74 -10.60 -18.45
CA ARG A 287 -1.73 -12.03 -18.84
C ARG A 287 -0.86 -12.34 -20.05
N LYS A 288 -0.89 -11.48 -21.08
CA LYS A 288 -0.12 -11.64 -22.32
C LYS A 288 1.41 -11.65 -22.12
N ASN A 289 1.87 -11.08 -21.01
CA ASN A 289 3.29 -10.91 -20.70
C ASN A 289 3.82 -11.92 -19.68
N ILE A 290 2.94 -12.69 -19.04
CA ILE A 290 3.36 -13.69 -18.06
C ILE A 290 4.09 -14.81 -18.82
N PRO A 291 5.34 -15.14 -18.42
CA PRO A 291 6.08 -16.23 -19.05
C PRO A 291 5.43 -17.58 -18.80
N ILE A 292 5.39 -18.40 -19.84
CA ILE A 292 4.95 -19.79 -19.76
C ILE A 292 6.12 -20.65 -20.21
N LEU A 293 6.55 -21.60 -19.39
CA LEU A 293 7.54 -22.60 -19.79
C LEU A 293 6.88 -23.63 -20.70
N SER A 294 7.64 -24.08 -21.70
CA SER A 294 7.24 -25.18 -22.57
C SER A 294 8.37 -26.16 -22.83
N GLU A 295 8.00 -27.38 -23.18
CA GLU A 295 8.91 -28.40 -23.70
C GLU A 295 8.40 -28.83 -25.08
N ASN A 296 9.23 -28.73 -26.12
CA ASN A 296 8.83 -28.98 -27.51
C ASN A 296 7.55 -28.22 -27.92
N LYS A 297 7.44 -26.94 -27.55
CA LYS A 297 6.25 -26.07 -27.73
C LYS A 297 4.99 -26.48 -26.96
N ASN A 298 5.03 -27.54 -26.15
CA ASN A 298 3.92 -27.89 -25.25
C ASN A 298 4.04 -27.10 -23.95
N PRO A 299 3.03 -26.29 -23.56
CA PRO A 299 3.04 -25.57 -22.30
C PRO A 299 3.07 -26.52 -21.10
N ILE A 300 4.02 -26.30 -20.20
CA ILE A 300 4.21 -27.12 -19.00
C ILE A 300 4.08 -26.34 -17.70
N CYS A 301 4.27 -25.02 -17.70
CA CYS A 301 4.22 -24.27 -16.45
C CYS A 301 3.97 -22.79 -16.66
N VAL A 302 3.04 -22.18 -15.92
CA VAL A 302 2.86 -20.73 -15.87
C VAL A 302 3.63 -20.15 -14.69
N LEU A 303 4.54 -19.20 -14.97
CA LEU A 303 5.42 -18.58 -13.98
C LEU A 303 4.72 -17.44 -13.20
N LEU A 304 3.65 -17.76 -12.47
CA LEU A 304 2.89 -16.80 -11.65
C LEU A 304 3.71 -16.13 -10.55
N SER A 305 4.77 -16.78 -10.04
CA SER A 305 5.62 -16.21 -8.99
C SER A 305 6.40 -14.98 -9.47
N LEU A 306 6.58 -14.81 -10.79
CA LEU A 306 7.19 -13.61 -11.36
C LEU A 306 6.21 -12.41 -11.36
N TRP A 307 4.90 -12.65 -11.29
CA TRP A 307 3.88 -11.60 -11.14
C TRP A 307 3.79 -11.15 -9.68
N ASP A 308 3.62 -12.11 -8.78
CA ASP A 308 3.47 -11.90 -7.35
C ASP A 308 4.14 -13.08 -6.65
N SER A 309 5.15 -12.82 -5.82
CA SER A 309 5.96 -13.84 -5.15
C SER A 309 5.15 -14.71 -4.19
N ARG A 310 3.93 -14.28 -3.81
CA ARG A 310 3.00 -15.06 -2.98
C ARG A 310 2.27 -16.15 -3.78
N LEU A 311 2.24 -16.06 -5.11
CA LEU A 311 1.61 -17.04 -5.98
C LEU A 311 2.58 -18.17 -6.30
N ARG A 312 2.04 -19.39 -6.38
CA ARG A 312 2.78 -20.56 -6.84
C ARG A 312 2.72 -20.64 -8.35
N ASN A 313 3.82 -21.06 -8.98
CA ASN A 313 3.81 -21.43 -10.39
C ASN A 313 2.85 -22.60 -10.61
N TYR A 314 2.13 -22.57 -11.73
CA TYR A 314 1.12 -23.57 -12.05
C TYR A 314 1.71 -24.55 -13.08
N PRO A 315 1.97 -25.82 -12.70
CA PRO A 315 2.53 -26.84 -13.60
C PRO A 315 1.45 -27.52 -14.47
#